data_AF-A0A2S8B0I0-F1
#
_entry.id   AF-A0A2S8B0I0-F1
#
_cell.length_a   1.000
_cell.length_b   1.000
_cell.length_c   1.000
_cell.angle_alpha   90.00
_cell.angle_beta   90.00
_cell.angle_gamma   90.00
#
_symmetry.space_group_name_H-M   'P 1'
#
loop_
_entity.id
_entity.type
_entity.pdbx_description
1 polymer ?
#
loop_
_entity_poly.entity_id
_entity_poly.type
_entity_poly.pdbx_seq_one_letter_code
_entity_poly.pdbx_strand_id
1 'polypeptide(L)'
;MSAKSDALEAAVTELIQARTALDAMPGPRARSRVDRAFAHLAALAAPRVRYFTRSYGLADVAEDAAQACAIALHRAAERYDPARARFTTYVNWQIRAELQALRLRLHGDQRCAGRRAVGAILSFEALVDEGIAEGLVDPAAEETTERAAADGLAGLVADRLVADWVARREKALLRTPRGAATPGRIAARVSEEGALVRRQLTHTEVLIERLGEADRHIVRRAFADMARMVGAKPH
;
A
#
# COMPACT_ATOMS: atom_id res chain seq x y z
N MET A 1 -11.21 -34.44 -12.91
CA MET A 1 -10.40 -33.46 -13.67
C MET A 1 -11.29 -32.84 -14.73
N SER A 2 -11.15 -31.54 -15.05
CA SER A 2 -12.00 -30.88 -16.02
C SER A 2 -11.27 -30.76 -17.35
N ALA A 3 -11.86 -31.28 -18.44
CA ALA A 3 -11.29 -31.23 -19.79
C ALA A 3 -10.85 -29.81 -20.23
N LYS A 4 -11.52 -28.77 -19.70
CA LYS A 4 -11.14 -27.37 -19.94
C LYS A 4 -9.83 -26.97 -19.28
N SER A 5 -9.53 -27.52 -18.11
CA SER A 5 -8.26 -27.29 -17.43
C SER A 5 -7.11 -27.94 -18.20
N ASP A 6 -7.31 -29.16 -18.67
CA ASP A 6 -6.28 -29.90 -19.41
C ASP A 6 -6.02 -29.25 -20.79
N ALA A 7 -7.05 -28.73 -21.45
CA ALA A 7 -6.91 -27.97 -22.69
C ALA A 7 -6.11 -26.67 -22.52
N LEU A 8 -6.35 -25.93 -21.43
CA LEU A 8 -5.57 -24.73 -21.10
C LEU A 8 -4.10 -25.07 -20.79
N GLU A 9 -3.88 -26.21 -20.12
CA GLU A 9 -2.54 -26.70 -19.81
C GLU A 9 -1.76 -27.04 -21.10
N ALA A 10 -2.40 -27.77 -22.03
CA ALA A 10 -1.80 -28.11 -23.30
C ALA A 10 -1.48 -26.85 -24.15
N ALA A 11 -2.42 -25.89 -24.19
CA ALA A 11 -2.24 -24.65 -24.95
C ALA A 11 -1.09 -23.78 -24.41
N VAL A 12 -0.91 -23.69 -23.08
CA VAL A 12 0.24 -22.94 -22.54
C VAL A 12 1.56 -23.65 -22.84
N THR A 13 1.60 -24.99 -22.77
CA THR A 13 2.79 -25.76 -23.16
C THR A 13 3.14 -25.55 -24.63
N GLU A 14 2.15 -25.54 -25.53
CA GLU A 14 2.36 -25.24 -26.95
C GLU A 14 2.93 -23.83 -27.15
N LEU A 15 2.39 -22.83 -26.46
CA LEU A 15 2.87 -21.46 -26.53
C LEU A 15 4.34 -21.34 -26.06
N ILE A 16 4.69 -21.99 -24.94
CA ILE A 16 6.05 -22.00 -24.41
C ILE A 16 7.01 -22.64 -25.44
N GLN A 17 6.64 -23.80 -26.00
CA GLN A 17 7.44 -24.47 -27.03
C GLN A 17 7.61 -23.61 -28.28
N ALA A 18 6.55 -22.93 -28.73
CA ALA A 18 6.60 -22.04 -29.88
C ALA A 18 7.55 -20.86 -29.65
N ARG A 19 7.58 -20.30 -28.43
CA ARG A 19 8.51 -19.23 -28.04
C ARG A 19 9.95 -19.72 -28.02
N THR A 20 10.22 -20.87 -27.40
CA THR A 20 11.56 -21.47 -27.39
C THR A 20 12.07 -21.73 -28.82
N ALA A 21 11.20 -22.19 -29.72
CA ALA A 21 11.56 -22.38 -31.13
C ALA A 21 11.85 -21.04 -31.86
N LEU A 22 11.10 -19.98 -31.54
CA LEU A 22 11.34 -18.64 -32.07
C LEU A 22 12.69 -18.08 -31.58
N ASP A 23 13.02 -18.28 -30.31
CA ASP A 23 14.28 -17.82 -29.72
C ASP A 23 15.48 -18.56 -30.33
N ALA A 24 15.33 -19.87 -30.58
CA ALA A 24 16.36 -20.69 -31.22
C ALA A 24 16.55 -20.34 -32.71
N MET A 25 15.46 -20.08 -33.43
CA MET A 25 15.49 -19.78 -34.87
C MET A 25 14.49 -18.66 -35.21
N PRO A 26 14.91 -17.38 -35.13
CA PRO A 26 14.05 -16.25 -35.42
C PRO A 26 13.59 -16.24 -36.89
N GLY A 27 12.28 -16.04 -37.12
CA GLY A 27 11.75 -15.89 -38.47
C GLY A 27 10.23 -15.67 -38.55
N PRO A 28 9.69 -15.24 -39.70
CA PRO A 28 8.27 -14.91 -39.85
C PRO A 28 7.33 -16.09 -39.54
N ARG A 29 7.72 -17.32 -39.93
CA ARG A 29 6.95 -18.53 -39.64
C ARG A 29 6.91 -18.86 -38.14
N ALA A 30 8.02 -18.67 -37.43
CA ALA A 30 8.10 -18.90 -36.00
C ALA A 30 7.26 -17.87 -35.23
N ARG A 31 7.30 -16.58 -35.63
CA ARG A 31 6.43 -15.53 -35.07
C ARG A 31 4.95 -15.87 -35.25
N SER A 32 4.55 -16.21 -36.48
CA SER A 32 3.17 -16.65 -36.78
C SER A 32 2.74 -17.88 -35.98
N ARG A 33 3.67 -18.77 -35.61
CA ARG A 33 3.36 -19.92 -34.74
C ARG A 33 3.09 -19.47 -33.30
N VAL A 34 3.89 -18.55 -32.76
CA VAL A 34 3.67 -17.97 -31.42
C VAL A 34 2.33 -17.23 -31.39
N ASP A 35 2.03 -16.42 -32.40
CA ASP A 35 0.78 -15.66 -32.48
C ASP A 35 -0.45 -16.58 -32.49
N ARG A 36 -0.39 -17.67 -33.26
CA ARG A 36 -1.46 -18.68 -33.30
C ARG A 36 -1.63 -19.42 -31.97
N ALA A 37 -0.52 -19.83 -31.35
CA ALA A 37 -0.57 -20.51 -30.05
C ALA A 37 -1.14 -19.57 -28.96
N PHE A 38 -0.76 -18.30 -28.97
CA PHE A 38 -1.31 -17.30 -28.06
C PHE A 38 -2.79 -17.05 -28.31
N ALA A 39 -3.20 -16.89 -29.57
CA ALA A 39 -4.61 -16.73 -29.94
C ALA A 39 -5.46 -17.92 -29.49
N HIS A 40 -4.94 -19.15 -29.63
CA HIS A 40 -5.60 -20.36 -29.15
C HIS A 40 -5.77 -20.36 -27.63
N LEU A 41 -4.71 -20.04 -26.88
CA LEU A 41 -4.75 -19.90 -25.42
C LEU A 41 -5.76 -18.84 -24.97
N ALA A 42 -5.74 -17.67 -25.61
CA ALA A 42 -6.67 -16.57 -25.33
C ALA A 42 -8.12 -16.97 -25.59
N ALA A 43 -8.40 -17.70 -26.68
CA ALA A 43 -9.73 -18.20 -26.99
C ALA A 43 -10.26 -19.16 -25.91
N LEU A 44 -9.41 -20.06 -25.40
CA LEU A 44 -9.76 -20.96 -24.29
C LEU A 44 -10.02 -20.21 -22.98
N ALA A 45 -9.28 -19.13 -22.72
CA ALA A 45 -9.44 -18.29 -21.54
C ALA A 45 -10.65 -17.32 -21.62
N ALA A 46 -11.14 -17.02 -22.83
CA ALA A 46 -12.14 -15.97 -23.07
C ALA A 46 -13.43 -16.08 -22.23
N PRO A 47 -14.06 -17.26 -22.03
CA PRO A 47 -15.23 -17.38 -21.16
C PRO A 47 -14.95 -16.95 -19.72
N ARG A 48 -13.73 -17.21 -19.24
CA ARG A 48 -13.30 -16.90 -17.88
C ARG A 48 -12.94 -15.43 -17.73
N VAL A 49 -12.31 -14.85 -18.74
CA VAL A 49 -12.12 -13.39 -18.84
C VAL A 49 -13.48 -12.69 -18.76
N ARG A 50 -14.46 -13.07 -19.59
CA ARG A 50 -15.83 -12.50 -19.53
C ARG A 50 -16.51 -12.65 -18.18
N TYR A 51 -16.27 -13.76 -17.47
CA TYR A 51 -16.78 -13.96 -16.12
C TYR A 51 -16.15 -12.96 -15.15
N PHE A 52 -14.81 -12.87 -15.13
CA PHE A 52 -14.12 -11.97 -14.21
C PHE A 52 -14.36 -10.49 -14.54
N THR A 53 -14.37 -10.09 -15.81
CA THR A 53 -14.72 -8.72 -16.22
C THR A 53 -16.06 -8.29 -15.60
N ARG A 54 -17.08 -9.14 -15.65
CA ARG A 54 -18.38 -8.88 -15.00
C ARG A 54 -18.27 -8.85 -13.48
N SER A 55 -17.58 -9.80 -12.86
CA SER A 55 -17.46 -9.86 -11.39
C SER A 55 -16.69 -8.67 -10.80
N TYR A 56 -15.80 -8.06 -11.58
CA TYR A 56 -15.05 -6.87 -11.19
C TYR A 56 -15.77 -5.56 -11.52
N GLY A 57 -16.98 -5.63 -12.11
CA GLY A 57 -17.78 -4.46 -12.45
C GLY A 57 -17.24 -3.66 -13.64
N LEU A 58 -16.53 -4.31 -14.56
CA LEU A 58 -15.85 -3.69 -15.71
C LEU A 58 -16.57 -4.01 -17.03
N ALA A 59 -17.89 -4.20 -17.00
CA ALA A 59 -18.66 -4.61 -18.16
C ALA A 59 -18.82 -3.49 -19.20
N ASP A 60 -18.81 -2.25 -18.74
CA ASP A 60 -18.79 -1.01 -19.52
C ASP A 60 -17.49 -0.80 -20.28
N VAL A 61 -16.36 -1.31 -19.76
CA VAL A 61 -15.02 -1.26 -20.36
C VAL A 61 -14.51 -2.66 -20.74
N ALA A 62 -15.39 -3.49 -21.29
CA ALA A 62 -15.11 -4.90 -21.54
C ALA A 62 -13.93 -5.14 -22.50
N GLU A 63 -13.70 -4.23 -23.46
CA GLU A 63 -12.58 -4.30 -24.40
C GLU A 63 -11.24 -4.07 -23.69
N ASP A 64 -11.12 -3.02 -22.89
CA ASP A 64 -9.93 -2.74 -22.07
C ASP A 64 -9.66 -3.87 -21.07
N ALA A 65 -10.71 -4.43 -20.48
CA ALA A 65 -10.60 -5.58 -19.59
C ALA A 65 -10.08 -6.82 -20.33
N ALA A 66 -10.49 -7.03 -21.59
CA ALA A 66 -9.98 -8.12 -22.41
C ALA A 66 -8.49 -7.92 -22.75
N GLN A 67 -8.08 -6.69 -23.09
CA GLN A 67 -6.67 -6.36 -23.34
C GLN A 67 -5.81 -6.56 -22.07
N ALA A 68 -6.26 -6.08 -20.91
CA ALA A 68 -5.57 -6.29 -19.64
C ALA A 68 -5.42 -7.79 -19.31
N CYS A 69 -6.45 -8.59 -19.56
CA CYS A 69 -6.38 -10.04 -19.40
C CYS A 69 -5.44 -10.71 -20.41
N ALA A 70 -5.31 -10.19 -21.63
CA ALA A 70 -4.34 -10.67 -22.62
C ALA A 70 -2.90 -10.44 -22.14
N ILE A 71 -2.61 -9.28 -21.54
CA ILE A 71 -1.32 -9.00 -20.89
C ILE A 71 -1.08 -9.99 -19.73
N ALA A 72 -2.10 -10.25 -18.91
CA ALA A 72 -2.03 -11.23 -17.83
C ALA A 72 -1.65 -12.62 -18.35
N LEU A 73 -2.28 -13.07 -19.44
CA LEU A 73 -2.00 -14.35 -20.10
C LEU A 73 -0.56 -14.40 -20.62
N HIS A 74 -0.09 -13.33 -21.25
CA HIS A 74 1.27 -13.26 -21.77
C HIS A 74 2.31 -13.39 -20.65
N ARG A 75 2.17 -12.61 -19.57
CA ARG A 75 3.03 -12.65 -18.39
C ARG A 75 2.95 -13.99 -17.66
N ALA A 76 1.75 -14.56 -17.57
CA ALA A 76 1.54 -15.86 -16.96
C ALA A 76 2.30 -16.96 -17.72
N ALA A 77 2.23 -16.95 -19.06
CA ALA A 77 2.93 -17.93 -19.88
C ALA A 77 4.47 -17.82 -19.77
N GLU A 78 5.02 -16.60 -19.62
CA GLU A 78 6.47 -16.39 -19.45
C GLU A 78 7.02 -16.98 -18.14
N ARG A 79 6.24 -16.89 -17.06
CA ARG A 79 6.68 -17.24 -15.70
C ARG A 79 6.06 -18.54 -15.20
N TYR A 80 5.43 -19.29 -16.08
CA TYR A 80 4.72 -20.50 -15.69
C TYR A 80 5.70 -21.62 -15.29
N ASP A 81 5.53 -22.13 -14.07
CA ASP A 81 6.25 -23.28 -13.54
C ASP A 81 5.26 -24.39 -13.18
N PRO A 82 5.17 -25.48 -13.98
CA PRO A 82 4.22 -26.56 -13.75
C PRO A 82 4.53 -27.37 -12.48
N ALA A 83 5.73 -27.26 -11.89
CA ALA A 83 6.06 -27.92 -10.64
C ALA A 83 5.42 -27.22 -9.43
N ARG A 84 5.08 -25.94 -9.54
CA ARG A 84 4.49 -25.14 -8.44
C ARG A 84 2.98 -25.20 -8.40
N ALA A 85 2.33 -25.07 -9.56
CA ALA A 85 0.88 -25.04 -9.66
C ALA A 85 0.42 -25.34 -11.09
N ARG A 86 -0.85 -25.77 -11.23
CA ARG A 86 -1.53 -25.84 -12.53
C ARG A 86 -1.68 -24.46 -13.15
N PHE A 87 -1.64 -24.38 -14.48
CA PHE A 87 -1.72 -23.11 -15.19
C PHE A 87 -3.03 -22.40 -14.91
N THR A 88 -4.14 -23.14 -14.87
CA THR A 88 -5.47 -22.56 -14.60
C THR A 88 -5.55 -21.88 -13.23
N THR A 89 -4.86 -22.38 -12.22
CA THR A 89 -4.79 -21.74 -10.89
C THR A 89 -3.95 -20.47 -10.98
N TYR A 90 -2.75 -20.57 -11.55
CA TYR A 90 -1.80 -19.46 -11.64
C TYR A 90 -2.35 -18.29 -12.47
N VAL A 91 -2.91 -18.58 -13.65
CA VAL A 91 -3.45 -17.57 -14.56
C VAL A 91 -4.65 -16.83 -13.97
N ASN A 92 -5.44 -17.49 -13.11
CA ASN A 92 -6.55 -16.82 -12.41
C ASN A 92 -6.06 -15.72 -11.48
N TRP A 93 -4.92 -15.94 -10.81
CA TRP A 93 -4.33 -14.90 -9.96
C TRP A 93 -3.85 -13.73 -10.80
N GLN A 94 -3.21 -13.99 -11.95
CA GLN A 94 -2.77 -12.95 -12.87
C GLN A 94 -3.94 -12.14 -13.43
N ILE A 95 -4.99 -12.81 -13.93
CA ILE A 95 -6.19 -12.15 -14.45
C ILE A 95 -6.85 -11.27 -13.40
N ARG A 96 -7.02 -11.77 -12.17
CA ARG A 96 -7.61 -11.00 -11.07
C ARG A 96 -6.77 -9.78 -10.70
N ALA A 97 -5.45 -9.90 -10.70
CA ALA A 97 -4.55 -8.79 -10.39
C ALA A 97 -4.65 -7.67 -11.45
N GLU A 98 -4.60 -8.02 -12.75
CA GLU A 98 -4.71 -7.03 -13.83
C GLU A 98 -6.08 -6.35 -13.86
N LEU A 99 -7.18 -7.10 -13.65
CA LEU A 99 -8.51 -6.51 -13.57
C LEU A 99 -8.69 -5.62 -12.34
N GLN A 100 -8.12 -5.99 -11.20
CA GLN A 100 -8.14 -5.13 -10.01
C GLN A 100 -7.34 -3.84 -10.25
N ALA A 101 -6.18 -3.93 -10.90
CA ALA A 101 -5.37 -2.77 -11.26
C ALA A 101 -6.07 -1.87 -12.29
N LEU A 102 -6.77 -2.44 -13.27
CA LEU A 102 -7.58 -1.69 -14.22
C LEU A 102 -8.74 -0.97 -13.51
N ARG A 103 -9.47 -1.69 -12.66
CA ARG A 103 -10.56 -1.12 -11.84
C ARG A 103 -10.08 0.05 -10.98
N LEU A 104 -8.94 -0.10 -10.32
CA LEU A 104 -8.35 0.95 -9.49
C LEU A 104 -7.96 2.19 -10.30
N ARG A 105 -7.44 2.01 -11.52
CA ARG A 105 -7.08 3.12 -12.41
C ARG A 105 -8.30 3.88 -12.93
N LEU A 106 -9.35 3.15 -13.32
CA LEU A 106 -10.56 3.75 -13.90
C LEU A 106 -11.51 4.34 -12.86
N HIS A 107 -11.70 3.63 -11.75
CA HIS A 107 -12.72 3.99 -10.76
C HIS A 107 -12.14 4.42 -9.41
N GLY A 108 -10.81 4.42 -9.27
CA GLY A 108 -10.15 4.74 -8.01
C GLY A 108 -10.40 3.69 -6.92
N ASP A 109 -9.92 3.99 -5.70
CA ASP A 109 -10.35 3.24 -4.52
C ASP A 109 -11.75 3.74 -4.13
N GLN A 110 -12.76 2.88 -4.27
CA GLN A 110 -14.13 3.21 -3.91
C GLN A 110 -14.30 3.54 -2.41
N ARG A 111 -13.37 3.10 -1.54
CA ARG A 111 -13.33 3.50 -0.12
C ARG A 111 -13.01 5.00 0.05
N CYS A 112 -12.41 5.60 -0.98
CA CYS A 112 -12.10 7.02 -1.07
C CYS A 112 -13.07 7.76 -2.00
N ALA A 113 -14.15 7.13 -2.48
CA ALA A 113 -15.09 7.72 -3.43
C ALA A 113 -15.73 9.03 -2.91
N GLY A 114 -15.95 9.16 -1.60
CA GLY A 114 -16.42 10.41 -0.99
C GLY A 114 -15.39 11.56 -0.98
N ARG A 115 -14.12 11.28 -1.30
CA ARG A 115 -13.02 12.27 -1.36
C ARG A 115 -12.53 12.56 -2.77
N ARG A 116 -13.03 11.86 -3.80
CA ARG A 116 -12.68 12.12 -5.20
C ARG A 116 -13.94 12.25 -6.05
N ALA A 117 -14.52 13.44 -6.04
CA ALA A 117 -15.35 13.89 -7.14
C ALA A 117 -14.43 14.28 -8.31
N VAL A 118 -13.88 13.30 -9.03
CA VAL A 118 -13.24 13.53 -10.33
C VAL A 118 -14.17 12.96 -11.38
N GLY A 119 -15.13 13.78 -11.81
CA GLY A 119 -16.17 13.42 -12.78
C GLY A 119 -15.69 13.38 -14.24
N ALA A 120 -14.44 13.73 -14.52
CA ALA A 120 -13.86 13.68 -15.85
C ALA A 120 -12.36 13.37 -15.77
N ILE A 121 -11.91 12.40 -16.57
CA ILE A 121 -10.48 12.24 -16.87
C ILE A 121 -10.16 13.34 -17.87
N LEU A 122 -9.63 14.47 -17.39
CA LEU A 122 -9.16 15.56 -18.25
C LEU A 122 -7.68 15.34 -18.53
N SER A 123 -7.31 15.38 -19.81
CA SER A 123 -5.90 15.41 -20.20
C SER A 123 -5.27 16.70 -19.71
N PHE A 124 -4.05 16.64 -19.18
CA PHE A 124 -3.31 17.83 -18.75
C PHE A 124 -3.10 18.82 -19.91
N GLU A 125 -2.87 18.32 -21.13
CA GLU A 125 -2.76 19.16 -22.33
C GLU A 125 -4.08 19.91 -22.63
N ALA A 126 -5.24 19.25 -22.48
CA ALA A 126 -6.54 19.91 -22.66
C ALA A 126 -6.78 21.01 -21.61
N LEU A 127 -6.30 20.82 -20.38
CA LEU A 127 -6.39 21.82 -19.30
C LEU A 127 -5.45 23.01 -19.50
N VAL A 128 -4.29 22.78 -20.14
CA VAL A 128 -3.36 23.84 -20.55
C VAL A 128 -3.96 24.68 -21.67
N ASP A 129 -4.55 24.03 -22.69
CA ASP A 129 -5.18 24.72 -23.82
C ASP A 129 -6.41 25.55 -23.40
N GLU A 130 -7.13 25.13 -22.36
CA GLU A 130 -8.25 25.87 -21.75
C GLU A 130 -7.80 26.99 -20.79
N GLY A 131 -6.49 27.18 -20.57
CA GLY A 131 -5.95 28.22 -19.68
C GLY A 131 -6.19 27.95 -18.18
N ILE A 132 -6.61 26.74 -17.81
CA ILE A 132 -6.91 26.33 -16.44
C ILE A 132 -5.63 25.94 -15.68
N ALA A 133 -4.55 25.63 -16.40
CA ALA A 133 -3.26 25.19 -15.84
C ALA A 133 -2.61 26.18 -14.85
N GLU A 134 -2.84 27.50 -14.99
CA GLU A 134 -2.32 28.48 -14.02
C GLU A 134 -2.98 28.37 -12.63
N GLY A 135 -4.20 27.84 -12.54
CA GLY A 135 -4.89 27.57 -11.27
C GLY A 135 -4.58 26.21 -10.65
N LEU A 136 -3.85 25.34 -11.36
CA LEU A 136 -3.43 24.01 -10.88
C LEU A 136 -2.15 24.06 -10.03
N VAL A 137 -1.36 25.13 -10.18
CA VAL A 137 -0.17 25.36 -9.36
C VAL A 137 -0.62 25.97 -8.04
N ASP A 138 -0.72 25.15 -7.01
CA ASP A 138 -0.90 25.63 -5.63
C ASP A 138 0.47 26.08 -5.08
N PRO A 139 0.72 27.40 -4.96
CA PRO A 139 2.00 27.91 -4.49
C PRO A 139 2.28 27.55 -3.02
N ALA A 140 1.27 27.14 -2.25
CA ALA A 140 1.42 26.70 -0.87
C ALA A 140 1.59 25.18 -0.74
N ALA A 141 1.51 24.41 -1.84
CA ALA A 141 1.56 22.94 -1.79
C ALA A 141 2.88 22.41 -1.20
N GLU A 142 4.02 22.99 -1.57
CA GLU A 142 5.33 22.61 -1.05
C GLU A 142 5.41 22.90 0.45
N GLU A 143 5.16 24.14 0.85
CA GLU A 143 5.21 24.57 2.25
C GLU A 143 4.26 23.77 3.16
N THR A 144 3.03 23.52 2.71
CA THR A 144 2.04 22.73 3.46
C THR A 144 2.43 21.26 3.57
N THR A 145 3.00 20.69 2.50
CA THR A 145 3.48 19.30 2.50
C THR A 145 4.68 19.15 3.42
N GLU A 146 5.65 20.06 3.35
CA GLU A 146 6.83 20.07 4.21
C GLU A 146 6.45 20.25 5.68
N ARG A 147 5.53 21.18 5.98
CA ARG A 147 5.00 21.37 7.34
C ARG A 147 4.32 20.12 7.85
N ALA A 148 3.44 19.50 7.05
CA ALA A 148 2.75 18.28 7.44
C ALA A 148 3.73 17.10 7.63
N ALA A 149 4.77 17.00 6.80
CA ALA A 149 5.81 16.00 6.95
C ALA A 149 6.63 16.23 8.22
N ALA A 150 7.00 17.48 8.51
CA ALA A 150 7.72 17.86 9.71
C ALA A 150 6.89 17.58 10.98
N ASP A 151 5.61 17.95 11.00
CA ASP A 151 4.68 17.66 12.09
C ASP A 151 4.52 16.15 12.31
N GLY A 152 4.41 15.38 11.22
CA GLY A 152 4.35 13.92 11.27
C GLY A 152 5.62 13.30 11.88
N LEU A 153 6.80 13.73 11.43
CA LEU A 153 8.09 13.28 11.98
C LEU A 153 8.24 13.67 13.46
N ALA A 154 7.87 14.90 13.83
CA ALA A 154 7.87 15.36 15.22
C ALA A 154 6.94 14.51 16.09
N GLY A 155 5.75 14.16 15.59
CA GLY A 155 4.81 13.25 16.25
C GLY A 155 5.42 11.88 16.53
N LEU A 156 6.04 11.25 15.51
CA LEU A 156 6.68 9.94 15.63
C LEU A 156 7.84 9.96 16.65
N VAL A 157 8.66 11.01 16.63
CA VAL A 157 9.76 11.19 17.60
C VAL A 157 9.21 11.35 19.02
N ALA A 158 8.16 12.15 19.19
CA ALA A 158 7.52 12.33 20.49
C ALA A 158 6.93 11.02 21.03
N ASP A 159 6.26 10.23 20.18
CA ASP A 159 5.74 8.91 20.56
C ASP A 159 6.86 7.98 21.02
N ARG A 160 7.98 7.96 20.29
CA ARG A 160 9.14 7.13 20.63
C ARG A 160 9.76 7.53 21.97
N LEU A 161 9.98 8.83 22.18
CA LEU A 161 10.57 9.36 23.42
C LEU A 161 9.70 9.05 24.64
N VAL A 162 8.38 9.24 24.51
CA VAL A 162 7.41 8.95 25.58
C VAL A 162 7.37 7.46 25.89
N ALA A 163 7.31 6.59 24.88
CA ALA A 163 7.30 5.15 25.08
C ALA A 163 8.54 4.66 25.85
N ASP A 164 9.73 5.13 25.46
CA ASP A 164 10.97 4.79 26.15
C ASP A 164 11.00 5.30 27.60
N TRP A 165 10.51 6.52 27.82
CA TRP A 165 10.42 7.11 29.15
C TRP A 165 9.42 6.35 30.04
N VAL A 166 8.23 6.04 29.54
CA VAL A 166 7.19 5.24 30.21
C VAL A 166 7.76 3.90 30.65
N ALA A 167 8.40 3.15 29.74
CA ALA A 167 8.95 1.84 30.04
C ALA A 167 9.99 1.86 31.19
N ARG A 168 10.87 2.86 31.20
CA ARG A 168 11.85 3.03 32.29
C ARG A 168 11.20 3.48 33.59
N ARG A 169 10.22 4.39 33.49
CA ARG A 169 9.48 4.92 34.65
C ARG A 169 8.72 3.80 35.35
N GLU A 170 8.04 2.96 34.59
CA GLU A 170 7.37 1.76 35.06
C GLU A 170 8.37 0.80 35.72
N LYS A 171 9.48 0.45 35.04
CA LYS A 171 10.53 -0.40 35.61
C LYS A 171 11.08 0.15 36.93
N ALA A 172 11.31 1.46 37.03
CA ALA A 172 11.80 2.10 38.25
C ALA A 172 10.80 2.02 39.40
N LEU A 173 9.50 2.20 39.13
CA LEU A 173 8.45 2.10 40.14
C LEU A 173 8.23 0.67 40.61
N LEU A 174 8.25 -0.31 39.70
CA LEU A 174 8.10 -1.73 40.01
C LEU A 174 9.25 -2.29 40.85
N ARG A 175 10.44 -1.67 40.84
CA ARG A 175 11.57 -2.06 41.70
C ARG A 175 11.34 -1.74 43.18
N THR A 176 10.33 -0.93 43.51
CA THR A 176 9.99 -0.62 44.91
C THR A 176 9.05 -1.70 45.48
N PRO A 177 9.16 -2.07 46.77
CA PRO A 177 8.27 -3.08 47.37
C PRO A 177 6.77 -2.72 47.23
N ARG A 178 6.44 -1.43 47.32
CA ARG A 178 5.06 -0.93 47.14
C ARG A 178 4.59 -1.02 45.68
N GLY A 179 5.48 -0.76 44.72
CA GLY A 179 5.18 -0.88 43.30
C GLY A 179 5.03 -2.33 42.85
N ALA A 180 5.88 -3.23 43.34
CA ALA A 180 5.79 -4.66 43.07
C ALA A 180 4.46 -5.28 43.56
N ALA A 181 3.92 -4.78 44.66
CA ALA A 181 2.63 -5.23 45.19
C ALA A 181 1.41 -4.78 44.35
N THR A 182 1.55 -3.78 43.47
CA THR A 182 0.42 -3.19 42.72
C THR A 182 0.76 -2.85 41.25
N PRO A 183 1.17 -3.83 40.43
CA PRO A 183 1.67 -3.58 39.08
C PRO A 183 0.62 -2.91 38.17
N GLY A 184 -0.65 -3.31 38.24
CA GLY A 184 -1.72 -2.70 37.45
C GLY A 184 -1.96 -1.21 37.74
N ARG A 185 -1.78 -0.78 39.00
CA ARG A 185 -1.90 0.63 39.39
C ARG A 185 -0.72 1.45 38.87
N ILE A 186 0.48 0.85 38.84
CA ILE A 186 1.67 1.50 38.26
C ILE A 186 1.50 1.67 36.76
N ALA A 187 1.03 0.64 36.04
CA ALA A 187 0.79 0.71 34.60
C ALA A 187 -0.21 1.82 34.24
N ALA A 188 -1.36 1.88 34.95
CA ALA A 188 -2.36 2.93 34.75
C ALA A 188 -1.78 4.33 34.98
N ARG A 189 -1.04 4.51 36.10
CA ARG A 189 -0.40 5.77 36.44
C ARG A 189 0.63 6.21 35.39
N VAL A 190 1.51 5.30 34.94
CA VAL A 190 2.56 5.66 33.98
C VAL A 190 1.94 5.94 32.60
N SER A 191 0.83 5.27 32.26
CA SER A 191 0.04 5.59 31.05
C SER A 191 -0.54 7.01 31.10
N GLU A 192 -1.13 7.41 32.23
CA GLU A 192 -1.63 8.79 32.44
C GLU A 192 -0.49 9.82 32.40
N GLU A 193 0.61 9.56 33.11
CA GLU A 193 1.80 10.43 33.10
C GLU A 193 2.38 10.51 31.66
N GLY A 194 2.38 9.41 30.89
CA GLY A 194 2.83 9.35 29.50
C GLY A 194 1.96 10.19 28.56
N ALA A 195 0.64 10.11 28.69
CA ALA A 195 -0.29 10.93 27.91
C ALA A 195 -0.09 12.43 28.21
N LEU A 196 0.15 12.79 29.47
CA LEU A 196 0.47 14.17 29.87
C LEU A 196 1.76 14.67 29.20
N VAL A 197 2.84 13.89 29.28
CA VAL A 197 4.14 14.26 28.68
C VAL A 197 4.04 14.35 27.16
N ARG A 198 3.31 13.42 26.52
CA ARG A 198 3.10 13.42 25.07
C ARG A 198 2.39 14.69 24.58
N ARG A 199 1.36 15.14 25.31
CA ARG A 199 0.68 16.41 25.01
C ARG A 199 1.65 17.59 25.07
N GLN A 200 2.54 17.63 26.05
CA GLN A 200 3.50 18.74 26.19
C GLN A 200 4.63 18.73 25.15
N LEU A 201 4.92 17.60 24.49
CA LEU A 201 5.96 17.52 23.45
C LEU A 201 5.52 18.03 22.08
N THR A 202 4.22 18.02 21.78
CA THR A 202 3.73 18.25 20.41
C THR A 202 2.71 19.38 20.26
N HIS A 203 2.48 20.17 21.31
CA HIS A 203 1.55 21.30 21.23
C HIS A 203 2.28 22.61 20.96
N THR A 204 1.95 23.25 19.85
CA THR A 204 2.65 24.45 19.38
C THR A 204 1.95 25.77 19.73
N GLU A 205 0.62 25.89 19.89
CA GLU A 205 0.01 27.25 19.82
C GLU A 205 -1.24 27.62 20.65
N VAL A 206 -1.73 26.85 21.63
CA VAL A 206 -2.87 27.34 22.45
C VAL A 206 -2.61 27.18 23.94
N LEU A 207 -2.78 28.30 24.67
CA LEU A 207 -2.80 28.50 26.12
C LEU A 207 -2.50 27.23 26.92
N ILE A 208 -1.30 27.19 27.51
CA ILE A 208 -0.97 26.25 28.58
C ILE A 208 -2.14 26.27 29.57
N GLU A 209 -2.99 25.23 29.56
CA GLU A 209 -3.74 24.89 30.76
C GLU A 209 -2.68 24.87 31.85
N ARG A 210 -2.77 25.82 32.79
CA ARG A 210 -1.76 25.99 33.83
C ARG A 210 -1.65 24.66 34.56
N LEU A 211 -0.65 23.88 34.18
CA LEU A 211 -0.37 22.59 34.79
C LEU A 211 -0.28 22.81 36.29
N GLY A 212 -0.92 21.94 37.06
CA GLY A 212 -0.71 21.89 38.50
C GLY A 212 0.77 21.65 38.82
N GLU A 213 1.21 21.99 40.03
CA GLU A 213 2.62 21.83 40.41
C GLU A 213 3.12 20.39 40.26
N ALA A 214 2.25 19.41 40.55
CA ALA A 214 2.54 17.99 40.38
C ALA A 214 2.81 17.63 38.91
N ASP A 215 1.95 18.09 37.99
CA ASP A 215 2.07 17.82 36.55
C ASP A 215 3.30 18.51 35.96
N ARG A 216 3.59 19.75 36.40
CA ARG A 216 4.83 20.46 36.03
C ARG A 216 6.06 19.65 36.44
N HIS A 217 6.06 19.10 37.64
CA HIS A 217 7.18 18.28 38.10
C HIS A 217 7.31 16.99 37.27
N ILE A 218 6.21 16.33 36.92
CA ILE A 218 6.23 15.13 36.08
C ILE A 218 6.84 15.44 34.71
N VAL A 219 6.36 16.50 34.04
CA VAL A 219 6.82 16.91 32.72
C VAL A 219 8.30 17.32 32.74
N ARG A 220 8.72 18.15 33.70
CA ARG A 220 10.13 18.58 33.84
C ARG A 220 11.07 17.39 34.04
N ARG A 221 10.67 16.43 34.88
CA ARG A 221 11.45 15.22 35.10
C ARG A 221 11.54 14.38 33.84
N ALA A 222 10.42 14.19 33.15
CA ALA A 222 10.39 13.45 31.89
C ALA A 222 11.32 14.06 30.83
N PHE A 223 11.29 15.39 30.66
CA PHE A 223 12.17 16.08 29.71
C PHE A 223 13.64 15.99 30.11
N ALA A 224 13.97 16.12 31.40
CA ALA A 224 15.34 15.95 31.88
C ALA A 224 15.85 14.50 31.73
N ASP A 225 14.98 13.50 31.89
CA ASP A 225 15.30 12.11 31.61
C ASP A 225 15.51 11.88 30.11
N MET A 226 14.64 12.45 29.26
CA MET A 226 14.74 12.34 27.80
C MET A 226 15.99 13.00 27.24
N ALA A 227 16.32 14.22 27.67
CA ALA A 227 17.53 14.92 27.26
C ALA A 227 18.80 14.15 27.63
N ARG A 228 18.83 13.52 28.81
CA ARG A 228 19.95 12.66 29.23
C ARG A 228 20.12 11.44 28.34
N MET A 229 19.04 10.89 27.78
CA MET A 229 19.14 9.76 26.86
C MET A 229 19.75 10.15 25.53
N VAL A 230 19.28 11.27 24.95
CA VAL A 230 19.74 11.72 23.62
C VAL A 230 21.22 12.11 23.68
N GLY A 231 21.69 12.64 24.82
CA GLY A 231 23.10 12.96 25.04
C GLY A 231 24.01 11.80 25.47
N ALA A 232 23.46 10.62 25.78
CA ALA A 232 24.27 9.45 26.11
C ALA A 232 24.77 8.79 24.81
N LYS A 233 26.09 8.65 24.66
CA LYS A 233 26.69 7.93 23.51
C LYS A 233 26.03 6.55 23.37
N PRO A 234 25.65 6.12 22.16
CA PRO A 234 25.18 4.76 21.93
C PRO A 234 26.29 3.78 22.34
N HIS A 235 25.95 2.82 23.20
CA HIS A 235 26.80 1.68 23.53
C HIS A 235 26.77 0.65 22.41
#